data_AF-A0A1S8AXY6-F1
#
_entry.id   AF-A0A1S8AXY6-F1
#
_cell.length_a   1.000
_cell.length_b   1.000
_cell.length_c   1.000
_cell.angle_alpha   90.00
_cell.angle_beta   90.00
_cell.angle_gamma   90.00
#
_symmetry.space_group_name_H-M   'P 1'
#
loop_
_entity.id
_entity.type
_entity.pdbx_description
1 polymer ?
#
loop_
_entity_poly.entity_id
_entity_poly.type
_entity_poly.pdbx_seq_one_letter_code
_entity_poly.pdbx_strand_id
1 'polypeptide(L)'
;MMNENREVRNARELREITEETLNGVDLTEDRRKELLAIRSEVIPKVESRILDASLPSKDVKKSSTEIKEIFQRINVEGEDPDPHQLLMSRMMSTWPFTEPEEKQINPRKKTKEWVQSYQESFPEYDKKISRELFMRYSVYLIDDVLKTQPVSDLSDNELLTIRDKWLKDGEGISTHDTGDCQWFCYSLDAALESVTTLGFTRKTMSTMPMIAALAKFYYYNPDADPTDTDNLQSIYRFLSKLLLLKSSKGSLGRVEATRLSKFLHENIDRDYSEFPEKEAFEYIFDYLDIEIGEDTVRNIVENAEYNTGTRGQSSLFTSWDVAAVLNLATPIYEFAGVDDLEVDHIFPASKSDSIKREVGLDDDEEFNIHRIGNLQLLPKGVNRQKGDKLPREWLDSLRAAEKEKYKRVNSYPDEFPVPDNYQKFASEREEELIEKVTEEIKS
;
A
#
# COMPACT_ATOMS: atom_id res chain seq x y z
N MET A 1 12.44 -31.69 -36.76
CA MET A 1 12.15 -32.87 -35.92
C MET A 1 11.38 -32.38 -34.71
N MET A 2 10.35 -33.10 -34.25
CA MET A 2 9.57 -32.71 -33.07
C MET A 2 10.36 -33.07 -31.80
N ASN A 3 10.42 -32.16 -30.83
CA ASN A 3 10.72 -32.52 -29.45
C ASN A 3 9.41 -32.96 -28.79
N GLU A 4 9.23 -34.27 -28.65
CA GLU A 4 8.16 -34.80 -27.80
C GLU A 4 8.51 -34.53 -26.33
N ASN A 5 7.79 -33.62 -25.68
CA ASN A 5 7.80 -33.52 -24.22
C ASN A 5 7.20 -34.82 -23.66
N ARG A 6 8.07 -35.74 -23.23
CA ARG A 6 7.64 -36.95 -22.50
C ARG A 6 7.26 -36.59 -21.07
N GLU A 7 6.00 -36.25 -20.90
CA GLU A 7 5.35 -36.19 -19.58
C GLU A 7 5.56 -37.52 -18.84
N VAL A 8 6.15 -37.47 -17.65
CA VAL A 8 6.30 -38.63 -16.77
C VAL A 8 4.98 -38.84 -16.05
N ARG A 9 4.06 -39.53 -16.72
CA ARG A 9 2.75 -39.91 -16.17
C ARG A 9 2.91 -40.74 -14.90
N ASN A 10 2.17 -40.41 -13.87
CA ASN A 10 2.29 -41.08 -12.58
C ASN A 10 1.70 -42.51 -12.61
N ALA A 11 2.04 -43.34 -11.62
CA ALA A 11 1.56 -44.72 -11.58
C ALA A 11 0.03 -44.88 -11.43
N ARG A 12 -0.73 -43.80 -11.16
CA ARG A 12 -2.20 -43.83 -11.19
C ARG A 12 -2.70 -43.70 -12.62
N GLU A 13 -2.28 -42.66 -13.34
CA GLU A 13 -2.59 -42.47 -14.76
C GLU A 13 -2.18 -43.68 -15.60
N LEU A 14 -0.97 -44.23 -15.37
CA LEU A 14 -0.50 -45.43 -16.08
C LEU A 14 -1.35 -46.67 -15.77
N ARG A 15 -1.93 -46.79 -14.56
CA ARG A 15 -2.90 -47.86 -14.26
C ARG A 15 -4.21 -47.63 -15.00
N GLU A 16 -4.78 -46.44 -14.90
CA GLU A 16 -6.06 -46.05 -15.50
C GLU A 16 -6.02 -46.24 -17.03
N ILE A 17 -4.99 -45.71 -17.71
CA ILE A 17 -4.76 -45.90 -19.16
C ILE A 17 -4.59 -47.39 -19.52
N THR A 18 -3.87 -48.18 -18.72
CA THR A 18 -3.71 -49.61 -18.99
C THR A 18 -5.02 -50.38 -18.81
N GLU A 19 -5.87 -49.96 -17.86
CA GLU A 19 -7.18 -50.58 -17.63
C GLU A 19 -8.15 -50.26 -18.77
N GLU A 20 -8.20 -48.99 -19.19
CA GLU A 20 -8.98 -48.55 -20.36
C GLU A 20 -8.52 -49.25 -21.66
N THR A 21 -7.20 -49.34 -21.87
CA THR A 21 -6.62 -50.06 -23.02
C THR A 21 -6.98 -51.55 -22.98
N LEU A 22 -6.82 -52.23 -21.85
CA LEU A 22 -7.18 -53.65 -21.71
C LEU A 22 -8.68 -53.89 -21.84
N ASN A 23 -9.51 -52.92 -21.46
CA ASN A 23 -10.97 -52.98 -21.62
C ASN A 23 -11.39 -52.90 -23.09
N GLY A 24 -10.66 -52.13 -23.92
CA GLY A 24 -10.88 -52.01 -25.36
C GLY A 24 -10.36 -53.17 -26.23
N VAL A 25 -9.65 -54.15 -25.67
CA VAL A 25 -9.15 -55.34 -26.40
C VAL A 25 -9.97 -56.58 -26.06
N ASP A 26 -10.39 -57.31 -27.10
CA ASP A 26 -11.11 -58.57 -26.98
C ASP A 26 -10.21 -59.66 -26.36
N LEU A 27 -10.46 -59.97 -25.09
CA LEU A 27 -9.67 -60.85 -24.22
C LEU A 27 -10.63 -61.62 -23.31
N THR A 28 -10.30 -62.87 -23.00
CA THR A 28 -11.03 -63.60 -21.96
C THR A 28 -10.82 -62.95 -20.59
N GLU A 29 -11.88 -62.93 -19.78
CA GLU A 29 -11.90 -62.32 -18.44
C GLU A 29 -10.72 -62.75 -17.54
N ASP A 30 -10.38 -64.04 -17.55
CA ASP A 30 -9.27 -64.56 -16.75
C ASP A 30 -7.91 -64.02 -17.24
N ARG A 31 -7.73 -63.89 -18.56
CA ARG A 31 -6.51 -63.33 -19.14
C ARG A 31 -6.42 -61.82 -18.93
N ARG A 32 -7.55 -61.12 -18.95
CA ARG A 32 -7.63 -59.69 -18.58
C ARG A 32 -7.24 -59.48 -17.11
N LYS A 33 -7.74 -60.31 -16.19
CA LYS A 33 -7.35 -60.28 -14.76
C LYS A 33 -5.89 -60.61 -14.54
N GLU A 34 -5.34 -61.60 -15.23
CA GLU A 34 -3.90 -61.94 -15.17
C GLU A 34 -3.03 -60.74 -15.60
N LEU A 35 -3.38 -60.07 -16.70
CA LEU A 35 -2.66 -58.89 -17.18
C LEU A 35 -2.80 -57.69 -16.22
N LEU A 36 -3.97 -57.48 -15.61
CA LEU A 36 -4.17 -56.45 -14.58
C LEU A 36 -3.39 -56.75 -13.28
N ALA A 37 -3.21 -58.02 -12.91
CA ALA A 37 -2.35 -58.43 -11.81
C ALA A 37 -0.86 -58.16 -12.13
N ILE A 38 -0.38 -58.59 -13.30
CA ILE A 38 0.98 -58.32 -13.78
C ILE A 38 1.26 -56.82 -13.83
N ARG A 39 0.35 -56.01 -14.39
CA ARG A 39 0.41 -54.53 -14.36
C ARG A 39 0.64 -54.01 -12.94
N SER A 40 -0.16 -54.51 -11.99
CA SER A 40 -0.16 -54.02 -10.60
C SER A 40 1.09 -54.42 -9.83
N GLU A 41 1.81 -55.45 -10.26
CA GLU A 41 3.15 -55.81 -9.75
C GLU A 41 4.27 -55.06 -10.46
N VAL A 42 4.18 -54.88 -11.79
CA VAL A 42 5.23 -54.29 -12.62
C VAL A 42 5.31 -52.77 -12.47
N ILE A 43 4.19 -52.04 -12.46
CA ILE A 43 4.22 -50.57 -12.36
C ILE A 43 4.96 -50.09 -11.10
N PRO A 44 4.65 -50.57 -9.87
CA PRO A 44 5.40 -50.17 -8.67
C PRO A 44 6.88 -50.57 -8.70
N LYS A 45 7.22 -51.70 -9.34
CA LYS A 45 8.61 -52.16 -9.48
C LYS A 45 9.42 -51.33 -10.50
N VAL A 46 8.76 -50.75 -11.50
CA VAL A 46 9.37 -49.79 -12.43
C VAL A 46 9.50 -48.42 -11.76
N GLU A 47 8.47 -47.97 -11.03
CA GLU A 47 8.45 -46.71 -10.29
C GLU A 47 9.57 -46.66 -9.22
N SER A 48 9.63 -47.66 -8.33
CA SER A 48 10.75 -47.83 -7.39
C SER A 48 12.10 -47.88 -8.12
N ARG A 49 12.26 -48.69 -9.17
CA ARG A 49 13.54 -48.77 -9.91
C ARG A 49 13.93 -47.50 -10.68
N ILE A 50 13.04 -46.52 -10.84
CA ILE A 50 13.36 -45.22 -11.41
C ILE A 50 13.68 -44.20 -10.31
N LEU A 51 12.97 -44.24 -9.18
CA LEU A 51 13.19 -43.35 -8.03
C LEU A 51 14.44 -43.75 -7.21
N ASP A 52 14.67 -45.06 -7.02
CA ASP A 52 15.81 -45.64 -6.30
C ASP A 52 17.07 -45.77 -7.19
N ALA A 53 17.00 -45.38 -8.48
CA ALA A 53 18.14 -45.43 -9.38
C ALA A 53 19.14 -44.31 -9.08
N SER A 54 20.29 -44.67 -8.50
CA SER A 54 21.47 -43.81 -8.48
C SER A 54 22.01 -43.58 -9.89
N LEU A 55 21.43 -42.58 -10.59
CA LEU A 55 21.85 -42.17 -11.91
C LEU A 55 23.35 -41.85 -11.90
N PRO A 56 24.15 -42.43 -12.82
CA PRO A 56 25.58 -42.16 -12.86
C PRO A 56 25.79 -40.71 -13.31
N SER A 57 26.10 -39.84 -12.35
CA SER A 57 26.41 -38.44 -12.56
C SER A 57 27.70 -38.29 -13.37
N LYS A 58 27.56 -38.31 -14.70
CA LYS A 58 28.53 -37.64 -15.56
C LYS A 58 28.50 -36.17 -15.18
N ASP A 59 29.56 -35.70 -14.52
CA ASP A 59 29.79 -34.30 -14.20
C ASP A 59 29.94 -33.48 -15.50
N VAL A 60 28.81 -33.16 -16.12
CA VAL A 60 28.73 -32.10 -17.10
C VAL A 60 28.82 -30.80 -16.31
N LYS A 61 30.07 -30.38 -16.04
CA LYS A 61 30.40 -29.07 -15.48
C LYS A 61 30.05 -27.96 -16.49
N LYS A 62 28.75 -27.74 -16.69
CA LYS A 62 28.22 -26.45 -17.12
C LYS A 62 28.69 -25.41 -16.11
N SER A 63 29.14 -24.26 -16.58
CA SER A 63 29.54 -23.17 -15.69
C SER A 63 28.33 -22.70 -14.87
N SER A 64 28.59 -22.23 -13.66
CA SER A 64 27.58 -21.70 -12.72
C SER A 64 26.82 -20.47 -13.24
N THR A 65 27.13 -20.00 -14.45
CA THR A 65 26.45 -18.93 -15.19
C THR A 65 25.19 -19.38 -15.93
N GLU A 66 25.04 -20.65 -16.28
CA GLU A 66 23.91 -21.13 -17.11
C GLU A 66 22.68 -21.60 -16.30
N ILE A 67 22.87 -22.02 -15.05
CA ILE A 67 21.80 -22.61 -14.24
C ILE A 67 21.11 -21.50 -13.43
N LYS A 68 19.89 -21.13 -13.84
CA LYS A 68 19.06 -20.14 -13.13
C LYS A 68 18.80 -20.62 -11.70
N GLU A 69 19.24 -19.80 -10.73
CA GLU A 69 19.41 -20.11 -9.29
C GLU A 69 18.22 -20.80 -8.59
N ILE A 70 16.98 -20.63 -9.08
CA ILE A 70 15.81 -21.36 -8.56
C ILE A 70 15.95 -22.88 -8.77
N PHE A 71 16.51 -23.34 -9.89
CA PHE A 71 16.80 -24.76 -10.11
C PHE A 71 17.92 -25.30 -9.20
N GLN A 72 18.67 -24.44 -8.50
CA GLN A 72 19.57 -24.86 -7.43
C GLN A 72 18.81 -24.95 -6.09
N ARG A 73 17.99 -23.94 -5.73
CA ARG A 73 17.19 -23.97 -4.49
C ARG A 73 16.18 -25.13 -4.46
N ILE A 74 15.35 -25.28 -5.49
CA ILE A 74 14.32 -26.34 -5.56
C ILE A 74 14.94 -27.74 -5.42
N ASN A 75 16.13 -27.97 -6.01
CA ASN A 75 16.82 -29.27 -5.96
C ASN A 75 17.66 -29.51 -4.69
N VAL A 76 17.83 -28.51 -3.81
CA VAL A 76 18.71 -28.61 -2.62
C VAL A 76 17.96 -28.42 -1.31
N GLU A 77 16.94 -27.55 -1.27
CA GLU A 77 16.27 -27.13 -0.03
C GLU A 77 14.80 -27.57 0.04
N GLY A 78 14.16 -27.88 -1.09
CA GLY A 78 12.82 -28.50 -1.14
C GLY A 78 11.64 -27.59 -0.76
N GLU A 79 11.88 -26.31 -0.49
CA GLU A 79 10.84 -25.30 -0.25
C GLU A 79 10.34 -24.67 -1.57
N ASP A 80 9.04 -24.42 -1.67
CA ASP A 80 8.44 -23.71 -2.80
C ASP A 80 8.93 -22.24 -2.84
N PRO A 81 9.42 -21.73 -4.00
CA PRO A 81 9.94 -20.38 -4.09
C PRO A 81 8.83 -19.32 -3.98
N ASP A 82 9.03 -18.30 -3.15
CA ASP A 82 8.08 -17.18 -3.02
C ASP A 82 7.67 -16.61 -4.40
N PRO A 83 6.43 -16.11 -4.56
CA PRO A 83 5.98 -15.47 -5.79
C PRO A 83 6.91 -14.36 -6.31
N HIS A 84 7.59 -13.63 -5.41
CA HIS A 84 8.55 -12.60 -5.80
C HIS A 84 9.89 -13.18 -6.31
N GLN A 85 10.35 -14.30 -5.75
CA GLN A 85 11.52 -15.03 -6.24
C GLN A 85 11.22 -15.62 -7.61
N LEU A 86 10.02 -16.20 -7.77
CA LEU A 86 9.53 -16.72 -9.05
C LEU A 86 9.47 -15.61 -10.11
N LEU A 87 8.87 -14.45 -9.82
CA LEU A 87 8.79 -13.34 -10.77
C LEU A 87 10.19 -12.87 -11.16
N MET A 88 11.06 -12.67 -10.18
CA MET A 88 12.45 -12.30 -10.40
C MET A 88 13.19 -13.32 -11.29
N SER A 89 12.93 -14.62 -11.13
CA SER A 89 13.51 -15.67 -11.97
C SER A 89 12.87 -15.74 -13.37
N ARG A 90 11.59 -15.39 -13.53
CA ARG A 90 10.91 -15.31 -14.82
C ARG A 90 11.35 -14.09 -15.61
N MET A 91 11.45 -12.92 -14.98
CA MET A 91 12.10 -11.74 -15.56
C MET A 91 13.55 -12.07 -15.96
N MET A 92 14.37 -12.66 -15.07
CA MET A 92 15.71 -13.19 -15.41
C MET A 92 15.70 -14.34 -16.45
N SER A 93 14.54 -14.82 -16.90
CA SER A 93 14.41 -15.82 -17.97
C SER A 93 14.05 -15.21 -19.32
N THR A 94 13.32 -14.10 -19.33
CA THR A 94 12.87 -13.34 -20.52
C THR A 94 13.83 -12.20 -20.89
N TRP A 95 14.52 -11.60 -19.90
CA TRP A 95 15.52 -10.54 -20.10
C TRP A 95 16.94 -10.94 -20.59
N PRO A 96 17.46 -12.18 -20.44
CA PRO A 96 18.91 -12.39 -20.42
C PRO A 96 19.62 -12.26 -21.78
N PHE A 97 18.88 -12.14 -22.89
CA PHE A 97 19.44 -12.15 -24.25
C PHE A 97 18.70 -11.20 -25.23
N THR A 98 18.37 -9.98 -24.82
CA THR A 98 17.96 -8.93 -25.78
C THR A 98 19.16 -8.09 -26.20
N GLU A 99 19.36 -7.94 -27.51
CA GLU A 99 20.32 -6.99 -28.09
C GLU A 99 19.72 -5.57 -28.17
N PRO A 100 20.54 -4.50 -28.13
CA PRO A 100 22.00 -4.49 -27.94
C PRO A 100 22.43 -4.86 -26.51
N GLU A 101 23.69 -5.23 -26.32
CA GLU A 101 24.25 -5.51 -24.98
C GLU A 101 24.09 -4.33 -24.00
N GLU A 102 24.09 -3.10 -24.53
CA GLU A 102 23.90 -1.86 -23.78
C GLU A 102 22.52 -1.75 -23.09
N LYS A 103 21.51 -2.53 -23.52
CA LYS A 103 20.17 -2.61 -22.92
C LYS A 103 19.96 -3.89 -22.08
N GLN A 104 21.02 -4.60 -21.71
CA GLN A 104 20.95 -5.81 -20.88
C GLN A 104 20.89 -5.46 -19.39
N ILE A 105 19.71 -5.63 -18.81
CA ILE A 105 19.47 -5.40 -17.40
C ILE A 105 19.58 -6.73 -16.63
N ASN A 106 20.13 -6.64 -15.43
CA ASN A 106 20.04 -7.68 -14.43
C ASN A 106 19.07 -7.21 -13.33
N PRO A 107 17.78 -7.58 -13.40
CA PRO A 107 16.76 -7.20 -12.41
C PRO A 107 17.20 -7.45 -10.96
N ARG A 108 17.91 -8.55 -10.68
CA ARG A 108 18.37 -8.87 -9.33
C ARG A 108 19.40 -7.87 -8.79
N LYS A 109 20.29 -7.39 -9.68
CA LYS A 109 21.26 -6.34 -9.35
C LYS A 109 20.54 -5.00 -9.18
N LYS A 110 19.76 -4.57 -10.18
CA LYS A 110 19.01 -3.30 -10.14
C LYS A 110 18.08 -3.18 -8.94
N THR A 111 17.22 -4.16 -8.69
CA THR A 111 16.32 -4.16 -7.54
C THR A 111 17.08 -4.20 -6.21
N LYS A 112 18.33 -4.72 -6.14
CA LYS A 112 19.15 -4.62 -4.92
C LYS A 112 19.64 -3.18 -4.72
N GLU A 113 20.15 -2.55 -5.77
CA GLU A 113 20.71 -1.19 -5.73
C GLU A 113 19.60 -0.17 -5.43
N TRP A 114 18.46 -0.30 -6.09
CA TRP A 114 17.22 0.44 -5.84
C TRP A 114 16.73 0.31 -4.38
N VAL A 115 16.58 -0.92 -3.85
CA VAL A 115 16.09 -1.13 -2.47
C VAL A 115 16.99 -0.41 -1.48
N GLN A 116 18.32 -0.55 -1.59
CA GLN A 116 19.22 0.08 -0.63
C GLN A 116 19.08 1.61 -0.66
N SER A 117 19.06 2.21 -1.85
CA SER A 117 18.97 3.66 -1.98
C SER A 117 17.65 4.21 -1.43
N TYR A 118 16.51 3.55 -1.70
CA TYR A 118 15.22 3.91 -1.12
C TYR A 118 15.18 3.78 0.42
N GLN A 119 15.82 2.76 0.98
CA GLN A 119 15.91 2.60 2.43
C GLN A 119 16.75 3.69 3.11
N GLU A 120 17.67 4.32 2.36
CA GLU A 120 18.48 5.45 2.80
C GLU A 120 17.73 6.80 2.67
N SER A 121 16.93 7.03 1.62
CA SER A 121 16.12 8.27 1.46
C SER A 121 14.81 8.28 2.24
N PHE A 122 14.14 7.13 2.43
CA PHE A 122 12.83 7.02 3.08
C PHE A 122 12.90 6.17 4.39
N PRO A 123 13.65 6.61 5.42
CA PRO A 123 13.91 5.84 6.65
C PRO A 123 12.64 5.57 7.50
N GLU A 124 11.58 6.34 7.29
CA GLU A 124 10.23 6.09 7.81
C GLU A 124 9.74 4.71 7.36
N TYR A 125 10.09 4.30 6.14
CA TYR A 125 9.59 3.13 5.45
C TYR A 125 10.62 1.99 5.25
N ASP A 126 11.93 2.24 5.40
CA ASP A 126 13.07 1.28 5.43
C ASP A 126 12.66 -0.22 5.42
N LYS A 127 12.20 -0.75 6.57
CA LYS A 127 11.94 -2.19 6.77
C LYS A 127 10.73 -2.76 6.01
N LYS A 128 10.01 -1.93 5.26
CA LYS A 128 8.91 -2.33 4.37
C LYS A 128 9.33 -2.27 2.91
N ILE A 129 10.28 -1.42 2.54
CA ILE A 129 10.85 -1.37 1.18
C ILE A 129 11.75 -2.59 1.01
N SER A 130 11.45 -3.42 0.01
CA SER A 130 12.15 -4.70 -0.18
C SER A 130 12.08 -5.17 -1.63
N ARG A 131 12.90 -6.17 -1.99
CA ARG A 131 12.87 -6.75 -3.35
C ARG A 131 11.54 -7.46 -3.61
N GLU A 132 10.96 -8.08 -2.59
CA GLU A 132 9.61 -8.65 -2.64
C GLU A 132 8.56 -7.58 -2.96
N LEU A 133 8.70 -6.40 -2.35
CA LEU A 133 7.80 -5.26 -2.55
C LEU A 133 7.87 -4.74 -4.00
N PHE A 134 9.08 -4.42 -4.47
CA PHE A 134 9.35 -3.91 -5.82
C PHE A 134 8.81 -4.86 -6.90
N MET A 135 9.11 -6.15 -6.78
CA MET A 135 8.63 -7.15 -7.73
C MET A 135 7.10 -7.28 -7.70
N ARG A 136 6.45 -7.18 -6.53
CA ARG A 136 4.97 -7.17 -6.45
C ARG A 136 4.35 -5.96 -7.13
N TYR A 137 4.99 -4.78 -7.08
CA TYR A 137 4.46 -3.54 -7.66
C TYR A 137 4.77 -3.38 -9.14
N SER A 138 5.79 -4.07 -9.63
CA SER A 138 6.01 -4.26 -11.06
C SER A 138 4.82 -4.92 -11.76
N VAL A 139 4.02 -5.74 -11.04
CA VAL A 139 2.79 -6.35 -11.57
C VAL A 139 1.63 -5.36 -11.66
N TYR A 140 1.58 -4.32 -10.80
CA TYR A 140 0.51 -3.31 -10.86
C TYR A 140 0.54 -2.50 -12.17
N LEU A 141 1.68 -2.47 -12.87
CA LEU A 141 1.87 -1.76 -14.14
C LEU A 141 1.10 -2.37 -15.32
N ILE A 142 0.88 -3.69 -15.31
CA ILE A 142 0.43 -4.47 -16.48
C ILE A 142 -1.08 -4.67 -16.56
N ASP A 143 -1.83 -3.57 -16.37
CA ASP A 143 -3.30 -3.51 -16.42
C ASP A 143 -3.97 -4.37 -15.33
N ASP A 144 -3.95 -5.69 -15.51
CA ASP A 144 -4.54 -6.71 -14.65
C ASP A 144 -4.28 -6.44 -13.17
N VAL A 145 -5.33 -5.93 -12.53
CA VAL A 145 -5.75 -6.31 -11.18
C VAL A 145 -5.28 -7.72 -10.90
N LEU A 146 -4.27 -7.84 -10.02
CA LEU A 146 -3.61 -9.10 -9.66
C LEU A 146 -4.64 -10.23 -9.58
N LYS A 147 -4.74 -11.02 -10.65
CA LYS A 147 -5.60 -12.20 -10.69
C LYS A 147 -5.23 -13.06 -9.49
N THR A 148 -6.18 -13.83 -8.98
CA THR A 148 -5.92 -14.80 -7.90
C THR A 148 -4.95 -15.91 -8.33
N GLN A 149 -4.61 -15.96 -9.61
CA GLN A 149 -3.50 -16.71 -10.19
C GLN A 149 -2.14 -16.35 -9.57
N PRO A 150 -1.24 -17.33 -9.36
CA PRO A 150 0.13 -17.04 -8.95
C PRO A 150 0.96 -16.48 -10.12
N VAL A 151 2.14 -15.95 -9.79
CA VAL A 151 3.15 -15.45 -10.74
C VAL A 151 3.63 -16.50 -11.77
N SER A 152 3.37 -17.79 -11.51
CA SER A 152 3.53 -18.87 -12.48
C SER A 152 2.76 -18.67 -13.78
N ASP A 153 1.63 -17.95 -13.72
CA ASP A 153 0.61 -17.98 -14.78
C ASP A 153 0.73 -16.81 -15.77
N LEU A 154 1.51 -15.77 -15.46
CA LEU A 154 1.79 -14.64 -16.37
C LEU A 154 2.31 -15.17 -17.72
N SER A 155 1.90 -14.60 -18.84
CA SER A 155 2.49 -14.90 -20.15
C SER A 155 3.84 -14.22 -20.35
N ASP A 156 4.63 -14.69 -21.32
CA ASP A 156 5.87 -14.00 -21.69
C ASP A 156 5.59 -12.60 -22.29
N ASN A 157 4.40 -12.37 -22.85
CA ASN A 157 3.95 -11.04 -23.29
C ASN A 157 3.73 -10.09 -22.11
N GLU A 158 3.15 -10.57 -21.00
CA GLU A 158 3.03 -9.78 -19.76
C GLU A 158 4.41 -9.46 -19.16
N LEU A 159 5.34 -10.42 -19.15
CA LEU A 159 6.73 -10.19 -18.71
C LEU A 159 7.47 -9.17 -19.59
N LEU A 160 7.26 -9.23 -20.91
CA LEU A 160 7.75 -8.21 -21.84
C LEU A 160 7.09 -6.84 -21.58
N THR A 161 5.80 -6.82 -21.23
CA THR A 161 5.09 -5.57 -20.89
C THR A 161 5.60 -4.96 -19.57
N ILE A 162 5.90 -5.77 -18.54
CA ILE A 162 6.59 -5.29 -17.33
C ILE A 162 7.95 -4.68 -17.71
N ARG A 163 8.74 -5.40 -18.52
CA ARG A 163 10.06 -4.95 -18.99
C ARG A 163 9.97 -3.62 -19.73
N ASP A 164 9.07 -3.49 -20.70
CA ASP A 164 8.95 -2.28 -21.52
C ASP A 164 8.42 -1.09 -20.70
N LYS A 165 7.65 -1.35 -19.63
CA LYS A 165 7.20 -0.33 -18.66
C LYS A 165 8.29 0.06 -17.64
N TRP A 166 9.23 -0.82 -17.29
CA TRP A 166 10.47 -0.42 -16.59
C TRP A 166 11.42 0.36 -17.51
N LEU A 167 11.47 0.00 -18.80
CA LEU A 167 12.39 0.52 -19.83
C LEU A 167 11.95 1.85 -20.46
N LYS A 168 10.77 2.37 -20.15
CA LYS A 168 10.31 3.65 -20.70
C LYS A 168 11.28 4.76 -20.28
N ASP A 169 11.79 5.52 -21.25
CA ASP A 169 12.54 6.74 -20.98
C ASP A 169 11.60 7.73 -20.26
N GLY A 170 12.06 8.28 -19.13
CA GLY A 170 11.31 9.23 -18.32
C GLY A 170 11.85 10.65 -18.42
N GLU A 171 11.12 11.61 -17.86
CA GLU A 171 11.74 12.86 -17.41
C GLU A 171 12.79 12.49 -16.34
N GLY A 172 14.05 12.88 -16.56
CA GLY A 172 15.21 12.36 -15.81
C GLY A 172 15.35 12.94 -14.41
N ILE A 173 14.44 12.59 -13.50
CA ILE A 173 14.28 13.22 -12.17
C ILE A 173 14.46 12.24 -11.00
N SER A 174 14.29 10.92 -11.20
CA SER A 174 14.38 9.92 -10.10
C SER A 174 15.72 9.99 -9.36
N THR A 175 15.66 10.24 -8.05
CA THR A 175 16.87 10.36 -7.19
C THR A 175 17.56 9.03 -6.97
N HIS A 176 16.88 7.94 -7.30
CA HIS A 176 17.32 6.55 -7.16
C HIS A 176 17.75 5.91 -8.48
N ASP A 177 17.88 6.71 -9.55
CA ASP A 177 18.33 6.25 -10.86
C ASP A 177 19.77 5.69 -10.85
N THR A 178 19.99 4.62 -11.62
CA THR A 178 21.33 4.10 -11.95
C THR A 178 21.42 3.65 -13.43
N GLY A 179 20.60 4.20 -14.32
CA GLY A 179 20.30 3.70 -15.66
C GLY A 179 19.03 2.84 -15.69
N ASP A 180 18.75 2.22 -16.84
CA ASP A 180 17.52 1.50 -17.19
C ASP A 180 16.71 0.92 -16.00
N CYS A 181 15.43 1.33 -15.93
CA CYS A 181 14.41 1.20 -14.85
C CYS A 181 13.77 2.56 -14.51
N GLN A 182 14.35 3.67 -15.00
CA GLN A 182 14.03 5.07 -14.65
C GLN A 182 12.56 5.37 -14.38
N TRP A 183 11.64 5.10 -15.33
CA TRP A 183 10.26 5.55 -15.19
C TRP A 183 9.48 4.87 -14.06
N PHE A 184 9.73 3.58 -13.81
CA PHE A 184 9.12 2.87 -12.69
C PHE A 184 9.72 3.30 -11.33
N CYS A 185 11.00 3.67 -11.31
CA CYS A 185 11.62 4.28 -10.14
C CYS A 185 11.01 5.66 -9.85
N TYR A 186 11.00 6.57 -10.84
CA TYR A 186 10.37 7.90 -10.72
C TYR A 186 8.94 7.84 -10.16
N SER A 187 8.12 6.94 -10.69
CA SER A 187 6.72 6.81 -10.24
C SER A 187 6.58 6.36 -8.78
N LEU A 188 7.54 5.57 -8.28
CA LEU A 188 7.62 5.15 -6.87
C LEU A 188 8.30 6.20 -5.98
N ASP A 189 9.23 6.99 -6.50
CA ASP A 189 9.78 8.18 -5.84
C ASP A 189 8.63 9.17 -5.56
N ALA A 190 7.93 9.61 -6.60
CA ALA A 190 6.81 10.55 -6.56
C ALA A 190 5.70 10.13 -5.58
N ALA A 191 5.35 8.83 -5.57
CA ALA A 191 4.36 8.29 -4.65
C ALA A 191 4.83 8.27 -3.18
N LEU A 192 6.11 8.05 -2.91
CA LEU A 192 6.65 8.11 -1.54
C LEU A 192 6.92 9.55 -1.09
N GLU A 193 7.36 10.42 -1.98
CA GLU A 193 7.58 11.85 -1.75
C GLU A 193 6.26 12.53 -1.35
N SER A 194 5.19 12.32 -2.12
CA SER A 194 3.85 12.82 -1.79
C SER A 194 3.39 12.33 -0.41
N VAL A 195 3.52 11.02 -0.17
CA VAL A 195 3.06 10.37 1.07
C VAL A 195 3.85 10.81 2.29
N THR A 196 5.17 11.02 2.17
CA THR A 196 6.01 11.49 3.29
C THR A 196 5.92 13.00 3.51
N THR A 197 5.71 13.80 2.44
CA THR A 197 5.39 15.23 2.52
C THR A 197 4.07 15.48 3.25
N LEU A 198 3.06 14.64 3.02
CA LEU A 198 1.80 14.59 3.78
C LEU A 198 1.95 14.04 5.22
N GLY A 199 3.18 13.73 5.66
CA GLY A 199 3.45 13.28 7.02
C GLY A 199 3.09 11.83 7.31
N PHE A 200 2.74 11.02 6.31
CA PHE A 200 2.52 9.60 6.52
C PHE A 200 3.83 8.85 6.73
N THR A 201 3.80 7.87 7.62
CA THR A 201 4.92 6.99 7.97
C THR A 201 4.43 5.56 8.04
N ARG A 202 5.34 4.57 8.15
CA ARG A 202 4.96 3.17 8.36
C ARG A 202 4.08 2.90 9.58
N LYS A 203 3.94 3.85 10.52
CA LYS A 203 3.05 3.77 11.69
C LYS A 203 1.63 4.18 11.32
N THR A 204 1.47 5.32 10.64
CA THR A 204 0.17 5.86 10.23
C THR A 204 -0.37 5.10 9.01
N MET A 205 0.32 5.17 7.87
CA MET A 205 0.00 4.39 6.67
C MET A 205 1.03 3.28 6.43
N SER A 206 0.75 2.09 6.94
CA SER A 206 1.56 0.88 6.75
C SER A 206 1.25 0.11 5.45
N THR A 207 0.19 0.52 4.74
CA THR A 207 -0.37 -0.13 3.54
C THR A 207 0.41 0.22 2.28
N MET A 208 1.64 -0.31 2.16
CA MET A 208 2.45 -0.20 0.93
C MET A 208 1.70 -0.52 -0.39
N PRO A 209 0.70 -1.43 -0.47
CA PRO A 209 -0.07 -1.60 -1.70
C PRO A 209 -0.78 -0.33 -2.18
N MET A 210 -1.18 0.57 -1.28
CA MET A 210 -1.78 1.86 -1.66
C MET A 210 -0.74 2.79 -2.28
N ILE A 211 0.49 2.81 -1.73
CA ILE A 211 1.63 3.55 -2.29
C ILE A 211 1.97 3.02 -3.70
N ALA A 212 1.84 1.72 -3.95
CA ALA A 212 1.98 1.14 -5.30
C ALA A 212 0.89 1.58 -6.28
N ALA A 213 -0.34 1.79 -5.80
CA ALA A 213 -1.45 2.27 -6.61
C ALA A 213 -1.31 3.78 -6.90
N LEU A 214 -0.83 4.57 -5.94
CA LEU A 214 -0.40 5.97 -6.17
C LEU A 214 0.78 6.03 -7.17
N ALA A 215 1.74 5.10 -7.11
CA ALA A 215 2.78 5.00 -8.13
C ALA A 215 2.22 4.67 -9.52
N LYS A 216 1.12 3.90 -9.62
CA LYS A 216 0.43 3.69 -10.91
C LYS A 216 -0.21 4.98 -11.45
N PHE A 217 -0.61 5.92 -10.58
CA PHE A 217 -1.11 7.24 -11.00
C PHE A 217 -0.01 8.06 -11.67
N TYR A 218 1.14 8.29 -11.00
CA TYR A 218 2.29 8.99 -11.59
C TYR A 218 2.89 8.27 -12.81
N TYR A 219 2.77 6.94 -12.88
CA TYR A 219 3.21 6.17 -14.03
C TYR A 219 2.42 6.49 -15.32
N TYR A 220 1.11 6.77 -15.21
CA TYR A 220 0.25 7.15 -16.34
C TYR A 220 0.16 8.66 -16.54
N ASN A 221 0.26 9.46 -15.48
CA ASN A 221 0.18 10.91 -15.49
C ASN A 221 1.59 11.48 -15.22
N PRO A 222 2.45 11.59 -16.25
CA PRO A 222 3.85 11.96 -16.07
C PRO A 222 4.03 13.37 -15.48
N ASP A 223 3.13 14.27 -15.87
CA ASP A 223 3.21 15.71 -15.63
C ASP A 223 2.58 16.12 -14.29
N ALA A 224 2.08 15.15 -13.51
CA ALA A 224 1.57 15.36 -12.16
C ALA A 224 2.74 15.50 -11.15
N ASP A 225 2.94 16.70 -10.62
CA ASP A 225 4.02 17.01 -9.67
C ASP A 225 3.71 16.41 -8.28
N PRO A 226 4.59 15.57 -7.68
CA PRO A 226 4.40 15.01 -6.34
C PRO A 226 4.53 16.02 -5.19
N THR A 227 4.95 17.25 -5.48
CA THR A 227 5.12 18.34 -4.52
C THR A 227 4.12 19.49 -4.72
N ASP A 228 3.27 19.43 -5.76
CA ASP A 228 2.22 20.42 -5.97
C ASP A 228 1.15 20.38 -4.87
N THR A 229 0.64 21.57 -4.51
CA THR A 229 -0.27 21.73 -3.36
C THR A 229 -1.65 21.14 -3.62
N ASP A 230 -2.20 21.31 -4.82
CA ASP A 230 -3.56 20.87 -5.15
C ASP A 230 -3.58 19.34 -5.39
N ASN A 231 -2.52 18.79 -5.99
CA ASN A 231 -2.28 17.34 -6.08
C ASN A 231 -2.12 16.70 -4.69
N LEU A 232 -1.24 17.25 -3.84
CA LEU A 232 -1.04 16.79 -2.45
C LEU A 232 -2.34 16.84 -1.63
N GLN A 233 -3.10 17.93 -1.75
CA GLN A 233 -4.41 18.09 -1.10
C GLN A 233 -5.39 16.99 -1.53
N SER A 234 -5.49 16.70 -2.83
CA SER A 234 -6.37 15.68 -3.37
C SER A 234 -5.97 14.27 -2.93
N ILE A 235 -4.67 13.95 -2.92
CA ILE A 235 -4.15 12.70 -2.33
C ILE A 235 -4.48 12.62 -0.83
N TYR A 236 -4.35 13.72 -0.08
CA TYR A 236 -4.62 13.72 1.35
C TYR A 236 -6.10 13.53 1.69
N ARG A 237 -7.02 14.17 0.93
CA ARG A 237 -8.48 13.94 1.02
C ARG A 237 -8.83 12.49 0.73
N PHE A 238 -8.31 11.93 -0.37
CA PHE A 238 -8.53 10.53 -0.74
C PHE A 238 -8.05 9.55 0.33
N LEU A 239 -6.82 9.72 0.82
CA LEU A 239 -6.27 8.90 1.91
C LEU A 239 -7.05 9.08 3.21
N SER A 240 -7.58 10.27 3.49
CA SER A 240 -8.44 10.54 4.66
C SER A 240 -9.77 9.79 4.59
N LYS A 241 -10.49 9.85 3.46
CA LYS A 241 -11.75 9.11 3.27
C LYS A 241 -11.52 7.60 3.30
N LEU A 242 -10.40 7.12 2.74
CA LEU A 242 -9.97 5.73 2.92
C LEU A 242 -9.70 5.38 4.39
N LEU A 243 -9.06 6.25 5.19
CA LEU A 243 -8.77 5.91 6.58
C LEU A 243 -10.03 5.79 7.46
N LEU A 244 -11.11 6.50 7.16
CA LEU A 244 -12.39 6.30 7.84
C LEU A 244 -13.06 4.97 7.43
N LEU A 245 -12.93 4.55 6.15
CA LEU A 245 -13.31 3.20 5.72
C LEU A 245 -12.50 2.10 6.45
N LYS A 246 -11.22 2.33 6.77
CA LYS A 246 -10.40 1.38 7.55
C LYS A 246 -10.97 1.16 8.93
N SER A 247 -11.27 2.24 9.64
CA SER A 247 -11.65 2.18 11.06
C SER A 247 -13.07 1.63 11.24
N SER A 248 -13.92 1.75 10.21
CA SER A 248 -15.17 0.98 10.06
C SER A 248 -14.93 -0.53 9.84
N LYS A 249 -13.94 -0.93 9.01
CA LYS A 249 -13.81 -2.30 8.47
C LYS A 249 -12.69 -3.14 9.11
N GLY A 250 -11.92 -2.57 10.03
CA GLY A 250 -10.73 -3.17 10.63
C GLY A 250 -9.50 -3.24 9.72
N SER A 251 -9.65 -3.26 8.38
CA SER A 251 -8.52 -3.24 7.45
C SER A 251 -8.82 -2.55 6.11
N LEU A 252 -7.94 -1.62 5.73
CA LEU A 252 -7.55 -1.43 4.33
C LEU A 252 -6.37 -2.36 4.01
N GLY A 253 -6.20 -2.72 2.75
CA GLY A 253 -5.00 -3.41 2.32
C GLY A 253 -4.93 -3.61 0.82
N ARG A 254 -4.94 -4.88 0.41
CA ARG A 254 -4.74 -5.25 -1.00
C ARG A 254 -5.97 -4.97 -1.86
N VAL A 255 -7.19 -5.02 -1.32
CA VAL A 255 -8.43 -4.92 -2.12
C VAL A 255 -8.60 -3.49 -2.66
N GLU A 256 -8.49 -2.48 -1.81
CA GLU A 256 -8.72 -1.08 -2.17
C GLU A 256 -7.61 -0.57 -3.09
N ALA A 257 -6.37 -0.90 -2.78
CA ALA A 257 -5.21 -0.66 -3.67
C ALA A 257 -5.37 -1.33 -5.05
N THR A 258 -5.98 -2.51 -5.09
CA THR A 258 -6.24 -3.23 -6.35
C THR A 258 -7.37 -2.55 -7.14
N ARG A 259 -8.40 -2.02 -6.47
CA ARG A 259 -9.48 -1.24 -7.11
C ARG A 259 -8.99 0.10 -7.63
N LEU A 260 -8.18 0.84 -6.86
CA LEU A 260 -7.52 2.05 -7.36
C LEU A 260 -6.66 1.74 -8.58
N SER A 261 -5.89 0.65 -8.53
CA SER A 261 -5.10 0.17 -9.67
C SER A 261 -5.96 -0.15 -10.91
N LYS A 262 -7.21 -0.62 -10.74
CA LYS A 262 -8.17 -0.83 -11.82
C LYS A 262 -8.69 0.49 -12.38
N PHE A 263 -9.20 1.37 -11.51
CA PHE A 263 -9.70 2.70 -11.87
C PHE A 263 -8.67 3.51 -12.69
N LEU A 264 -7.42 3.53 -12.24
CA LEU A 264 -6.33 4.23 -12.91
C LEU A 264 -6.00 3.63 -14.29
N HIS A 265 -6.24 2.34 -14.51
CA HIS A 265 -6.06 1.75 -15.84
C HIS A 265 -7.27 1.99 -16.76
N GLU A 266 -8.49 1.88 -16.23
CA GLU A 266 -9.72 2.15 -16.98
C GLU A 266 -9.85 3.63 -17.40
N ASN A 267 -9.02 4.51 -16.84
CA ASN A 267 -8.89 5.91 -17.19
C ASN A 267 -7.47 6.29 -17.70
N ILE A 268 -6.70 5.34 -18.24
CA ILE A 268 -5.33 5.57 -18.74
C ILE A 268 -5.21 6.62 -19.85
N ASP A 269 -6.27 6.82 -20.64
CA ASP A 269 -6.33 7.83 -21.70
C ASP A 269 -6.70 9.25 -21.19
N ARG A 270 -6.86 9.43 -19.86
CA ARG A 270 -7.05 10.74 -19.24
C ARG A 270 -5.73 11.31 -18.74
N ASP A 271 -5.58 12.61 -18.93
CA ASP A 271 -4.43 13.40 -18.53
C ASP A 271 -4.79 14.19 -17.26
N TYR A 272 -4.31 13.73 -16.10
CA TYR A 272 -4.61 14.30 -14.78
C TYR A 272 -3.37 14.97 -14.17
N SER A 273 -3.39 16.30 -14.04
CA SER A 273 -2.38 17.05 -13.27
C SER A 273 -2.46 16.80 -11.76
N GLU A 274 -3.65 16.48 -11.26
CA GLU A 274 -3.97 16.26 -9.85
C GLU A 274 -4.60 14.88 -9.66
N PHE A 275 -4.36 14.23 -8.53
CA PHE A 275 -4.98 12.95 -8.23
C PHE A 275 -6.53 13.06 -8.19
N PRO A 276 -7.28 12.27 -8.98
CA PRO A 276 -8.73 12.39 -9.12
C PRO A 276 -9.48 11.81 -7.91
N GLU A 277 -9.42 12.49 -6.77
CA GLU A 277 -9.92 12.05 -5.46
C GLU A 277 -11.36 11.53 -5.50
N LYS A 278 -12.31 12.32 -6.01
CA LYS A 278 -13.73 11.96 -6.04
C LYS A 278 -13.99 10.74 -6.90
N GLU A 279 -13.60 10.76 -8.18
CA GLU A 279 -13.83 9.63 -9.10
C GLU A 279 -13.16 8.34 -8.62
N ALA A 280 -11.94 8.45 -8.05
CA ALA A 280 -11.23 7.30 -7.49
C ALA A 280 -11.88 6.77 -6.20
N PHE A 281 -12.44 7.64 -5.36
CA PHE A 281 -13.14 7.24 -4.13
C PHE A 281 -14.50 6.63 -4.44
N GLU A 282 -15.33 7.29 -5.26
CA GLU A 282 -16.61 6.78 -5.79
C GLU A 282 -16.43 5.37 -6.37
N TYR A 283 -15.45 5.19 -7.26
CA TYR A 283 -15.15 3.88 -7.86
C TYR A 283 -14.76 2.80 -6.83
N ILE A 284 -14.06 3.16 -5.75
CA ILE A 284 -13.73 2.18 -4.69
C ILE A 284 -14.97 1.87 -3.84
N PHE A 285 -15.82 2.87 -3.62
CA PHE A 285 -17.02 2.84 -2.79
C PHE A 285 -18.19 2.08 -3.44
N ASP A 286 -18.42 2.21 -4.75
CA ASP A 286 -19.45 1.47 -5.50
C ASP A 286 -19.32 -0.07 -5.38
N TYR A 287 -18.10 -0.56 -5.14
CA TYR A 287 -17.83 -1.98 -4.91
C TYR A 287 -17.80 -2.34 -3.40
N LEU A 288 -18.28 -1.47 -2.51
CA LEU A 288 -18.38 -1.66 -1.07
C LEU A 288 -19.84 -1.58 -0.63
N ASP A 289 -20.42 -2.72 -0.25
CA ASP A 289 -21.74 -2.85 0.36
C ASP A 289 -21.74 -2.37 1.83
N ILE A 290 -21.26 -1.13 2.07
CA ILE A 290 -21.07 -0.52 3.40
C ILE A 290 -21.35 0.98 3.35
N GLU A 291 -22.35 1.40 4.11
CA GLU A 291 -22.70 2.80 4.38
C GLU A 291 -21.79 3.37 5.49
N ILE A 292 -21.10 4.49 5.25
CA ILE A 292 -20.51 5.28 6.34
C ILE A 292 -21.62 6.19 6.90
N GLY A 293 -22.35 5.66 7.87
CA GLY A 293 -23.32 6.42 8.66
C GLY A 293 -22.67 7.34 9.68
N GLU A 294 -23.45 8.28 10.22
CA GLU A 294 -23.02 9.20 11.29
C GLU A 294 -22.46 8.43 12.50
N ASP A 295 -23.12 7.34 12.92
CA ASP A 295 -22.68 6.45 14.00
C ASP A 295 -21.23 5.91 13.80
N THR A 296 -20.82 5.71 12.54
CA THR A 296 -19.44 5.27 12.22
C THR A 296 -18.46 6.41 12.41
N VAL A 297 -18.79 7.63 11.96
CA VAL A 297 -17.96 8.82 12.15
C VAL A 297 -17.87 9.17 13.64
N ARG A 298 -18.99 9.15 14.36
CA ARG A 298 -19.13 9.35 15.80
C ARG A 298 -18.23 8.40 16.59
N ASN A 299 -18.34 7.09 16.36
CA ASN A 299 -17.47 6.10 17.00
C ASN A 299 -15.97 6.30 16.66
N ILE A 300 -15.62 6.79 15.47
CA ILE A 300 -14.23 7.14 15.15
C ILE A 300 -13.78 8.38 15.93
N VAL A 301 -14.59 9.43 15.98
CA VAL A 301 -14.33 10.69 16.71
C VAL A 301 -14.16 10.45 18.21
N GLU A 302 -15.07 9.69 18.83
CA GLU A 302 -15.04 9.33 20.26
C GLU A 302 -13.77 8.55 20.66
N ASN A 303 -13.15 7.81 19.72
CA ASN A 303 -11.93 7.03 19.94
C ASN A 303 -10.66 7.73 19.38
N ALA A 304 -10.76 8.93 18.81
CA ALA A 304 -9.66 9.62 18.13
C ALA A 304 -8.76 10.43 19.09
N GLU A 305 -7.86 9.75 19.81
CA GLU A 305 -6.92 10.38 20.75
C GLU A 305 -5.55 10.75 20.14
N TYR A 306 -4.98 11.90 20.53
CA TYR A 306 -3.59 12.25 20.20
C TYR A 306 -2.59 11.65 21.20
N ASN A 307 -1.98 10.51 20.85
CA ASN A 307 -1.02 9.85 21.72
C ASN A 307 0.34 10.59 21.77
N THR A 308 0.69 11.15 22.92
CA THR A 308 1.95 11.90 23.15
C THR A 308 3.15 11.03 23.55
N GLY A 309 2.99 9.70 23.66
CA GLY A 309 3.97 8.78 24.22
C GLY A 309 5.29 8.66 23.45
N THR A 310 5.30 8.90 22.13
CA THR A 310 6.53 8.83 21.30
C THR A 310 7.30 10.15 21.26
N ARG A 311 7.96 10.49 22.38
CA ARG A 311 9.01 11.53 22.39
C ARG A 311 10.14 11.18 21.39
N GLY A 312 10.42 12.07 20.43
CA GLY A 312 11.64 12.03 19.62
C GLY A 312 11.48 11.75 18.12
N GLN A 313 10.27 11.81 17.57
CA GLN A 313 10.06 11.97 16.12
C GLN A 313 9.25 13.25 15.85
N SER A 314 9.20 13.69 14.59
CA SER A 314 8.60 14.96 14.15
C SER A 314 7.10 15.08 14.45
N SER A 315 6.59 16.32 14.33
CA SER A 315 5.22 16.81 14.61
C SER A 315 4.12 16.26 13.67
N LEU A 316 4.32 15.05 13.17
CA LEU A 316 3.41 14.34 12.28
C LEU A 316 2.38 13.54 13.10
N PHE A 317 1.20 13.33 12.52
CA PHE A 317 0.03 12.73 13.15
C PHE A 317 0.33 11.44 13.95
N THR A 318 0.06 11.45 15.25
CA THR A 318 0.29 10.28 16.13
C THR A 318 -0.87 9.29 16.14
N SER A 319 -2.09 9.78 15.91
CA SER A 319 -3.28 9.02 15.50
C SER A 319 -3.70 9.47 14.10
N TRP A 320 -4.04 8.51 13.23
CA TRP A 320 -4.40 8.79 11.83
C TRP A 320 -5.89 9.09 11.64
N ASP A 321 -6.73 8.70 12.61
CA ASP A 321 -8.15 9.04 12.66
C ASP A 321 -8.33 10.53 13.00
N VAL A 322 -7.49 11.06 13.89
CA VAL A 322 -7.33 12.51 14.11
C VAL A 322 -6.93 13.23 12.82
N ALA A 323 -6.03 12.65 12.02
CA ALA A 323 -5.60 13.23 10.75
C ALA A 323 -6.75 13.32 9.76
N ALA A 324 -7.47 12.21 9.56
CA ALA A 324 -8.58 12.11 8.62
C ALA A 324 -9.76 13.00 9.02
N VAL A 325 -10.18 12.97 10.29
CA VAL A 325 -11.29 13.81 10.77
C VAL A 325 -10.95 15.28 10.67
N LEU A 326 -9.77 15.72 11.13
CA LEU A 326 -9.42 17.14 11.05
C LEU A 326 -9.24 17.62 9.60
N ASN A 327 -8.71 16.79 8.69
CA ASN A 327 -8.61 17.14 7.28
C ASN A 327 -9.99 17.31 6.61
N LEU A 328 -10.90 16.35 6.83
CA LEU A 328 -12.21 16.34 6.19
C LEU A 328 -13.18 17.35 6.85
N ALA A 329 -13.01 17.67 8.13
CA ALA A 329 -13.83 18.66 8.84
C ALA A 329 -13.35 20.11 8.70
N THR A 330 -12.11 20.36 8.28
CA THR A 330 -11.53 21.72 8.26
C THR A 330 -11.09 22.13 6.85
N PRO A 331 -11.61 23.25 6.29
CA PRO A 331 -11.13 23.79 5.02
C PRO A 331 -9.81 24.57 5.20
N ILE A 332 -8.86 24.00 5.95
CA ILE A 332 -7.59 24.70 6.26
C ILE A 332 -6.63 24.75 5.07
N TYR A 333 -6.79 23.80 4.14
CA TYR A 333 -6.07 23.74 2.89
C TYR A 333 -6.34 24.93 1.95
N GLU A 334 -7.49 25.61 2.08
CA GLU A 334 -7.77 26.91 1.42
C GLU A 334 -6.77 28.03 1.81
N PHE A 335 -5.92 27.79 2.81
CA PHE A 335 -5.17 28.82 3.54
C PHE A 335 -3.70 28.52 3.83
N ALA A 336 -3.25 27.28 3.63
CA ALA A 336 -1.86 26.84 3.80
C ALA A 336 -1.66 25.51 3.06
N GLY A 337 -0.45 25.28 2.54
CA GLY A 337 -0.05 23.98 2.02
C GLY A 337 -0.22 22.90 3.09
N VAL A 338 -0.76 21.75 2.69
CA VAL A 338 -1.02 20.61 3.58
C VAL A 338 0.27 20.10 4.24
N ASP A 339 1.40 20.26 3.54
CA ASP A 339 2.75 19.97 4.03
C ASP A 339 3.16 20.86 5.22
N ASP A 340 2.70 22.13 5.32
CA ASP A 340 3.01 23.06 6.42
C ASP A 340 2.10 22.86 7.65
N LEU A 341 1.15 21.92 7.63
CA LEU A 341 0.24 21.71 8.75
C LEU A 341 0.86 20.88 9.89
N GLU A 342 0.51 21.22 11.13
CA GLU A 342 0.79 20.46 12.35
C GLU A 342 -0.51 20.33 13.18
N VAL A 343 -0.65 19.23 13.93
CA VAL A 343 -1.69 19.10 14.97
C VAL A 343 -1.26 19.86 16.22
N ASP A 344 -2.17 20.66 16.75
CA ASP A 344 -2.02 21.43 17.98
C ASP A 344 -3.19 21.19 18.94
N HIS A 345 -2.95 21.37 20.24
CA HIS A 345 -3.97 21.32 21.28
C HIS A 345 -4.48 22.74 21.55
N ILE A 346 -5.76 23.02 21.24
CA ILE A 346 -6.44 24.30 21.45
C ILE A 346 -6.18 24.80 22.89
N PHE A 347 -6.51 23.95 23.87
CA PHE A 347 -6.06 24.04 25.25
C PHE A 347 -4.77 23.22 25.42
N PRO A 348 -3.60 23.85 25.65
CA PRO A 348 -2.32 23.17 25.55
C PRO A 348 -2.12 22.11 26.65
N ALA A 349 -1.67 20.92 26.26
CA ALA A 349 -1.47 19.78 27.16
C ALA A 349 -0.50 20.06 28.33
N SER A 350 0.45 20.99 28.16
CA SER A 350 1.34 21.50 29.22
C SER A 350 0.60 22.18 30.39
N LYS A 351 -0.63 22.66 30.16
CA LYS A 351 -1.51 23.27 31.17
C LYS A 351 -2.61 22.33 31.66
N SER A 352 -2.57 21.03 31.32
CA SER A 352 -3.55 19.99 31.70
C SER A 352 -3.98 20.07 33.18
N ASP A 353 -3.01 20.04 34.10
CA ASP A 353 -3.27 20.06 35.55
C ASP A 353 -3.87 21.38 36.06
N SER A 354 -3.76 22.49 35.31
CA SER A 354 -4.49 23.74 35.58
C SER A 354 -5.93 23.63 35.12
N ILE A 355 -6.12 23.24 33.85
CA ILE A 355 -7.44 23.15 33.23
C ILE A 355 -8.33 22.18 34.01
N LYS A 356 -7.84 20.98 34.36
CA LYS A 356 -8.60 20.01 35.18
C LYS A 356 -9.10 20.59 36.52
N ARG A 357 -8.33 21.49 37.14
CA ARG A 357 -8.71 22.17 38.39
C ARG A 357 -9.67 23.35 38.18
N GLU A 358 -9.72 23.91 36.98
CA GLU A 358 -10.61 25.03 36.62
C GLU A 358 -11.98 24.54 36.13
N VAL A 359 -12.07 23.37 35.47
CA VAL A 359 -13.37 22.74 35.15
C VAL A 359 -14.12 22.29 36.41
N GLY A 360 -13.41 21.86 37.46
CA GLY A 360 -14.03 21.49 38.73
C GLY A 360 -14.84 20.19 38.70
N LEU A 361 -14.34 19.20 37.96
CA LEU A 361 -14.97 17.88 37.75
C LEU A 361 -15.33 17.14 39.05
N ASP A 362 -16.46 16.43 39.02
CA ASP A 362 -16.80 15.40 40.00
C ASP A 362 -15.85 14.18 39.88
N ASP A 363 -15.71 13.40 40.96
CA ASP A 363 -14.75 12.29 41.07
C ASP A 363 -14.94 11.17 40.00
N ASP A 364 -16.12 11.08 39.39
CA ASP A 364 -16.48 10.08 38.38
C ASP A 364 -16.20 10.53 36.91
N GLU A 365 -15.82 11.80 36.66
CA GLU A 365 -15.63 12.32 35.29
C GLU A 365 -14.17 12.27 34.79
N GLU A 366 -13.95 11.62 33.64
CA GLU A 366 -12.62 11.47 33.05
C GLU A 366 -12.15 12.72 32.29
N PHE A 367 -11.02 13.29 32.73
CA PHE A 367 -10.40 14.44 32.07
C PHE A 367 -9.44 13.99 30.97
N ASN A 368 -9.91 13.97 29.73
CA ASN A 368 -9.07 13.73 28.57
C ASN A 368 -8.68 15.04 27.87
N ILE A 369 -7.40 15.44 27.99
CA ILE A 369 -6.84 16.62 27.29
C ILE A 369 -6.44 16.32 25.83
N HIS A 370 -6.43 15.04 25.42
CA HIS A 370 -5.99 14.56 24.11
C HIS A 370 -7.15 14.16 23.17
N ARG A 371 -8.41 14.32 23.60
CA ARG A 371 -9.62 14.14 22.77
C ARG A 371 -9.66 15.11 21.60
N ILE A 372 -10.24 14.68 20.48
CA ILE A 372 -10.19 15.43 19.20
C ILE A 372 -10.90 16.78 19.21
N GLY A 373 -11.88 16.99 20.09
CA GLY A 373 -12.50 18.29 20.37
C GLY A 373 -11.52 19.35 20.86
N ASN A 374 -10.38 18.94 21.44
CA ASN A 374 -9.27 19.81 21.79
C ASN A 374 -8.20 19.95 20.70
N LEU A 375 -8.29 19.23 19.57
CA LEU A 375 -7.26 19.17 18.54
C LEU A 375 -7.61 20.03 17.32
N GLN A 376 -6.66 20.83 16.85
CA GLN A 376 -6.80 21.68 15.66
C GLN A 376 -5.61 21.51 14.72
N LEU A 377 -5.79 21.89 13.45
CA LEU A 377 -4.69 22.04 12.51
C LEU A 377 -4.21 23.50 12.51
N LEU A 378 -2.89 23.70 12.47
CA LEU A 378 -2.25 25.01 12.33
C LEU A 378 -1.03 24.92 11.41
N PRO A 379 -0.73 25.96 10.61
CA PRO A 379 0.56 26.07 9.91
C PRO A 379 1.73 26.08 10.90
N LYS A 380 2.87 25.44 10.58
CA LYS A 380 4.07 25.29 11.46
C LYS A 380 4.50 26.63 12.06
N GLY A 381 4.49 27.68 11.25
CA GLY A 381 4.84 29.03 11.68
C GLY A 381 3.88 29.63 12.71
N VAL A 382 2.60 29.26 12.65
CA VAL A 382 1.53 29.73 13.54
C VAL A 382 1.47 28.90 14.82
N ASN A 383 1.63 27.58 14.73
CA ASN A 383 1.72 26.68 15.88
C ASN A 383 2.84 27.13 16.84
N ARG A 384 4.02 27.42 16.30
CA ARG A 384 5.17 27.96 17.05
C ARG A 384 4.91 29.34 17.67
N GLN A 385 4.02 30.16 17.10
CA GLN A 385 3.61 31.45 17.67
C GLN A 385 2.52 31.32 18.74
N LYS A 386 1.72 30.24 18.70
CA LYS A 386 0.78 29.88 19.76
C LYS A 386 1.52 29.32 20.97
N GLY A 387 2.20 28.18 20.80
CA GLY A 387 2.83 27.44 21.90
C GLY A 387 1.87 27.16 23.06
N ASP A 388 2.36 27.30 24.29
CA ASP A 388 1.61 27.03 25.53
C ASP A 388 0.60 28.13 25.94
N LYS A 389 0.21 29.02 25.03
CA LYS A 389 -0.87 29.99 25.28
C LYS A 389 -2.22 29.29 25.41
N LEU A 390 -3.04 29.72 26.38
CA LEU A 390 -4.46 29.37 26.44
C LEU A 390 -5.22 30.00 25.26
N PRO A 391 -6.40 29.46 24.88
CA PRO A 391 -7.16 29.97 23.75
C PRO A 391 -7.41 31.49 23.77
N ARG A 392 -7.76 32.06 24.94
CA ARG A 392 -7.90 33.52 25.09
C ARG A 392 -6.59 34.27 24.83
N GLU A 393 -5.51 33.86 25.50
CA GLU A 393 -4.18 34.48 25.40
C GLU A 393 -3.64 34.47 23.95
N TRP A 394 -3.95 33.42 23.19
CA TRP A 394 -3.57 33.31 21.79
C TRP A 394 -4.49 34.11 20.86
N LEU A 395 -5.79 33.87 20.89
CA LEU A 395 -6.74 34.49 19.96
C LEU A 395 -6.79 36.03 20.11
N ASP A 396 -6.61 36.56 21.32
CA ASP A 396 -6.55 38.01 21.56
C ASP A 396 -5.18 38.63 21.20
N SER A 397 -4.18 37.81 20.85
CA SER A 397 -2.91 38.27 20.26
C SER A 397 -2.94 38.34 18.71
N LEU A 398 -4.01 37.85 18.08
CA LEU A 398 -4.23 37.88 16.64
C LEU A 398 -5.07 39.10 16.20
N ARG A 399 -5.03 39.45 14.92
CA ARG A 399 -5.98 40.42 14.34
C ARG A 399 -7.37 39.80 14.25
N ALA A 400 -8.43 40.62 14.32
CA ALA A 400 -9.81 40.13 14.28
C ALA A 400 -10.11 39.21 13.07
N ALA A 401 -9.59 39.54 11.88
CA ALA A 401 -9.75 38.69 10.68
C ALA A 401 -9.02 37.34 10.77
N GLU A 402 -7.89 37.28 11.49
CA GLU A 402 -7.13 36.04 11.73
C GLU A 402 -7.83 35.20 12.81
N LYS A 403 -8.34 35.84 13.86
CA LYS A 403 -9.13 35.21 14.93
C LYS A 403 -10.38 34.50 14.39
N GLU A 404 -11.20 35.20 13.60
CA GLU A 404 -12.39 34.58 13.00
C GLU A 404 -12.05 33.59 11.87
N LYS A 405 -10.90 33.73 11.20
CA LYS A 405 -10.38 32.70 10.28
C LYS A 405 -10.12 31.40 11.03
N TYR A 406 -9.31 31.40 12.09
CA TYR A 406 -8.99 30.15 12.80
C TYR A 406 -10.21 29.56 13.51
N LYS A 407 -11.10 30.37 14.09
CA LYS A 407 -12.39 29.89 14.62
C LYS A 407 -13.21 29.15 13.56
N ARG A 408 -13.45 29.78 12.40
CA ARG A 408 -14.26 29.17 11.32
C ARG A 408 -13.61 27.90 10.77
N VAL A 409 -12.31 27.96 10.48
CA VAL A 409 -11.57 26.87 9.82
C VAL A 409 -11.49 25.65 10.71
N ASN A 410 -11.15 25.82 12.00
CA ASN A 410 -11.01 24.69 12.93
C ASN A 410 -12.32 24.31 13.64
N SER A 411 -13.50 24.75 13.15
CA SER A 411 -14.81 24.41 13.74
C SER A 411 -14.88 24.73 15.24
N TYR A 412 -14.74 26.01 15.60
CA TYR A 412 -14.91 26.47 16.99
C TYR A 412 -16.37 26.84 17.25
N PRO A 413 -17.01 26.27 18.29
CA PRO A 413 -18.29 26.73 18.80
C PRO A 413 -18.37 28.24 19.06
N ASP A 414 -19.60 28.77 19.09
CA ASP A 414 -19.87 30.19 19.37
C ASP A 414 -19.43 30.61 20.78
N GLU A 415 -19.44 29.69 21.75
CA GLU A 415 -18.96 29.99 23.10
C GLU A 415 -17.43 30.11 23.14
N PHE A 416 -16.95 31.20 23.73
CA PHE A 416 -15.52 31.51 23.74
C PHE A 416 -14.75 30.50 24.62
N PRO A 417 -13.70 29.81 24.11
CA PRO A 417 -12.96 28.82 24.88
C PRO A 417 -12.19 29.41 26.07
N VAL A 418 -12.49 28.93 27.28
CA VAL A 418 -11.85 29.24 28.56
C VAL A 418 -11.74 27.98 29.43
N PRO A 419 -10.80 27.88 30.39
CA PRO A 419 -10.48 26.60 31.05
C PRO A 419 -11.65 25.97 31.81
N ASP A 420 -12.58 26.79 32.32
CA ASP A 420 -13.81 26.40 33.00
C ASP A 420 -14.88 25.80 32.06
N ASN A 421 -14.93 26.20 30.79
CA ASN A 421 -15.86 25.61 29.80
C ASN A 421 -15.25 24.49 28.93
N TYR A 422 -14.02 24.05 29.24
CA TYR A 422 -13.26 23.07 28.44
C TYR A 422 -14.07 21.85 27.98
N GLN A 423 -14.75 21.17 28.91
CA GLN A 423 -15.50 19.95 28.61
C GLN A 423 -16.63 20.21 27.60
N LYS A 424 -17.40 21.28 27.84
CA LYS A 424 -18.51 21.71 26.98
C LYS A 424 -17.99 22.08 25.59
N PHE A 425 -16.96 22.93 25.51
CA PHE A 425 -16.36 23.36 24.25
C PHE A 425 -15.84 22.16 23.44
N ALA A 426 -15.16 21.20 24.08
CA ALA A 426 -14.65 20.02 23.40
C ALA A 426 -15.77 19.10 22.89
N SER A 427 -16.84 18.90 23.66
CA SER A 427 -17.99 18.08 23.23
C SER A 427 -18.82 18.74 22.13
N GLU A 428 -19.16 20.04 22.25
CA GLU A 428 -19.89 20.78 21.19
C GLU A 428 -19.08 20.80 19.88
N ARG A 429 -17.75 20.90 19.98
CA ARG A 429 -16.86 20.83 18.83
C ARG A 429 -16.76 19.43 18.22
N GLU A 430 -16.82 18.36 19.02
CA GLU A 430 -16.83 16.98 18.50
C GLU A 430 -18.08 16.70 17.68
N GLU A 431 -19.26 17.19 18.09
CA GLU A 431 -20.48 17.13 17.26
C GLU A 431 -20.32 17.88 15.92
N GLU A 432 -19.75 19.09 15.94
CA GLU A 432 -19.50 19.89 14.71
C GLU A 432 -18.48 19.21 13.77
N LEU A 433 -17.51 18.46 14.31
CA LEU A 433 -16.59 17.63 13.53
C LEU A 433 -17.31 16.39 12.95
N ILE A 434 -18.19 15.73 13.71
CA ILE A 434 -18.97 14.56 13.24
C ILE A 434 -19.90 14.96 12.08
N GLU A 435 -20.62 16.07 12.21
CA GLU A 435 -21.52 16.58 11.17
C GLU A 435 -20.75 16.83 9.87
N LYS A 436 -19.69 17.63 9.91
CA LYS A 436 -18.90 18.01 8.72
C LYS A 436 -18.22 16.83 8.02
N VAL A 437 -17.65 15.89 8.77
CA VAL A 437 -17.08 14.66 8.18
C VAL A 437 -18.17 13.78 7.57
N THR A 438 -19.35 13.72 8.20
CA THR A 438 -20.50 12.98 7.68
C THR A 438 -21.06 13.61 6.39
N GLU A 439 -21.01 14.94 6.24
CA GLU A 439 -21.34 15.62 4.99
C GLU A 439 -20.30 15.36 3.89
N GLU A 440 -19.01 15.58 4.17
CA GLU A 440 -17.90 15.44 3.20
C GLU A 440 -17.73 14.00 2.65
N ILE A 441 -18.20 12.98 3.38
CA ILE A 441 -18.22 11.58 2.92
C ILE A 441 -19.43 11.29 2.02
N LYS A 442 -20.49 12.10 2.10
CA LYS A 442 -21.73 11.97 1.30
C LYS A 442 -21.74 12.86 0.05
N SER A 443 -20.65 13.59 -0.23
CA SER A 443 -20.53 14.66 -1.24
C SER A 443 -19.38 14.51 -2.25
#